data_AF-A0A965WWG4-F1
#
_entry.id   AF-A0A965WWG4-F1
#
_cell.length_a   1.000
_cell.length_b   1.000
_cell.length_c   1.000
_cell.angle_alpha   90.00
_cell.angle_beta   90.00
_cell.angle_gamma   90.00
#
_symmetry.space_group_name_H-M   'P 1'
#
loop_
_entity.id
_entity.type
_entity.pdbx_description
1 polymer ?
#
loop_
_entity_poly.entity_id
_entity_poly.type
_entity_poly.pdbx_seq_one_letter_code
_entity_poly.pdbx_strand_id
1 'polypeptide(L)'
;SYGSEPATHALLRRMWQDGKQVAVPRCEGGGVMKAKHIASFDELQHGMYGILEPAEHAPELPFSQIDLAVVPCVACDRSGMRLGRGGGYYDRFLSASPAYSVSLCYHALVLPAVPCETYDRAVNAVITERGITLAL
;
A
#
# COMPACT_ATOMS: atom_id res chain seq x y z
N SER A 1 6.55 -1.56 5.21
CA SER A 1 6.10 -0.57 6.22
C SER A 1 7.26 0.34 6.59
N TYR A 2 7.00 1.60 6.92
CA TYR A 2 8.03 2.55 7.34
C TYR A 2 7.58 3.37 8.57
N GLY A 3 8.52 3.68 9.47
CA GLY A 3 8.24 4.43 10.70
C GLY A 3 7.23 3.72 11.61
N SER A 4 6.16 4.41 11.99
CA SER A 4 5.11 3.93 12.89
C SER A 4 3.96 3.17 12.21
N GLU A 5 4.08 2.87 10.91
CA GLU A 5 3.07 2.08 10.20
C GLU A 5 3.01 0.63 10.71
N PRO A 6 1.85 -0.04 10.64
CA PRO A 6 1.75 -1.47 10.91
C PRO A 6 2.78 -2.28 10.12
N ALA A 7 3.50 -3.18 10.79
CA ALA A 7 4.59 -3.93 10.18
C ALA A 7 4.08 -4.96 9.16
N THR A 8 4.55 -4.89 7.91
CA THR A 8 4.08 -5.77 6.82
C THR A 8 5.00 -6.97 6.54
N HIS A 9 6.20 -7.03 7.14
CA HIS A 9 7.19 -8.08 6.84
C HIS A 9 6.68 -9.50 7.11
N ALA A 10 5.92 -9.71 8.20
CA ALA A 10 5.34 -11.01 8.51
C ALA A 10 4.28 -11.43 7.50
N LEU A 11 3.49 -10.47 7.00
CA LEU A 11 2.50 -10.69 5.95
C LEU A 11 3.16 -11.14 4.65
N LEU A 12 4.23 -10.45 4.22
CA LEU A 12 4.96 -10.80 2.99
C LEU A 12 5.58 -12.19 3.08
N ARG A 13 6.20 -12.54 4.22
CA ARG A 13 6.70 -13.91 4.45
C ARG A 13 5.61 -14.96 4.33
N ARG A 14 4.44 -14.68 4.90
CA ARG A 14 3.30 -15.59 4.82
C ARG A 14 2.79 -15.73 3.39
N MET A 15 2.70 -14.64 2.64
CA MET A 15 2.28 -14.66 1.24
C MET A 15 3.19 -15.55 0.38
N TRP A 16 4.51 -15.46 0.54
CA TRP A 16 5.44 -16.35 -0.15
C TRP A 16 5.27 -17.81 0.26
N GLN A 17 5.09 -18.10 1.56
CA GLN A 17 4.83 -19.46 2.05
C GLN A 17 3.53 -20.05 1.48
N ASP A 18 2.53 -19.22 1.27
CA ASP A 18 1.24 -19.61 0.66
C ASP A 18 1.31 -19.65 -0.88
N GLY A 19 2.49 -19.50 -1.48
CA GLY A 19 2.72 -19.58 -2.94
C GLY A 19 2.17 -18.38 -3.73
N LYS A 20 1.94 -17.24 -3.08
CA LYS A 20 1.44 -16.02 -3.73
C LYS A 20 2.58 -15.27 -4.41
N GLN A 21 2.26 -14.58 -5.51
CA GLN A 21 3.14 -13.58 -6.08
C GLN A 21 3.07 -12.32 -5.22
N VAL A 22 4.23 -11.74 -4.93
CA VAL A 22 4.35 -10.53 -4.12
C VAL A 22 5.02 -9.46 -4.96
N ALA A 23 4.37 -8.29 -5.03
CA ALA A 23 4.96 -7.09 -5.60
C ALA A 23 5.01 -5.98 -4.56
N VAL A 24 6.05 -5.16 -4.62
CA VAL A 24 6.22 -3.97 -3.78
C VAL A 24 6.38 -2.73 -4.67
N PRO A 25 6.00 -1.54 -4.19
CA PRO A 25 6.12 -0.33 -4.98
C PRO A 25 7.60 0.07 -5.16
N ARG A 26 7.92 0.55 -6.37
CA ARG A 26 9.09 1.37 -6.67
C ARG A 26 8.61 2.74 -7.10
N CYS A 27 8.97 3.78 -6.37
CA CYS A 27 8.58 5.14 -6.71
C CYS A 27 9.51 5.71 -7.78
N GLU A 28 8.90 6.19 -8.86
CA GLU A 28 9.51 7.07 -9.85
C GLU A 28 9.15 8.52 -9.50
N GLY A 29 9.93 9.50 -9.95
CA GLY A 29 9.67 10.91 -9.66
C GLY A 29 8.27 11.36 -10.15
N GLY A 30 7.71 12.41 -9.54
CA GLY A 30 6.45 13.00 -10.00
C GLY A 30 5.19 12.21 -9.64
N GLY A 31 5.24 11.33 -8.63
CA GLY A 31 4.07 10.57 -8.18
C GLY A 31 3.79 9.29 -8.98
N VAL A 32 4.72 8.89 -9.85
CA VAL A 32 4.62 7.66 -10.66
C VAL A 32 5.15 6.49 -9.85
N MET A 33 4.43 5.38 -9.71
CA MET A 33 4.96 4.17 -9.09
C MET A 33 4.79 2.97 -10.01
N LYS A 34 5.68 2.00 -9.86
CA LYS A 34 5.58 0.67 -10.49
C LYS A 34 5.47 -0.39 -9.40
N ALA A 35 4.64 -1.39 -9.62
CA ALA A 35 4.64 -2.59 -8.78
C ALA A 35 5.70 -3.55 -9.35
N LYS A 36 6.73 -3.87 -8.58
CA LYS A 36 7.76 -4.83 -9.00
C LYS A 36 7.69 -6.08 -8.16
N HIS A 37 7.74 -7.22 -8.83
CA HIS A 37 7.76 -8.52 -8.20
C HIS A 37 9.05 -8.72 -7.39
N ILE A 38 8.91 -9.34 -6.22
CA ILE A 38 10.03 -9.80 -5.39
C ILE A 38 9.77 -11.23 -4.88
N ALA A 39 10.80 -12.09 -4.91
CA ALA A 39 10.71 -13.43 -4.33
C ALA A 39 11.28 -13.50 -2.90
N SER A 40 12.04 -12.49 -2.49
CA SER A 40 12.63 -12.39 -1.16
C SER A 40 12.91 -10.94 -0.76
N PHE A 41 13.27 -10.72 0.51
CA PHE A 41 13.71 -9.39 0.97
C PHE A 41 15.11 -9.02 0.46
N ASP A 42 15.93 -9.99 0.04
CA ASP A 42 17.30 -9.75 -0.44
C ASP A 42 17.32 -9.05 -1.80
N GLU A 43 16.18 -9.01 -2.49
CA GLU A 43 15.96 -8.25 -3.73
C GLU A 43 15.63 -6.76 -3.48
N LEU A 44 15.58 -6.35 -2.22
CA LEU A 44 15.35 -4.96 -1.83
C LEU A 44 16.65 -4.24 -1.55
N GLN A 45 16.71 -2.98 -1.96
CA GLN A 45 17.82 -2.07 -1.73
C GLN A 45 17.31 -0.75 -1.16
N HIS A 46 18.18 0.03 -0.53
CA HIS A 46 17.80 1.38 -0.11
C HIS A 46 17.48 2.24 -1.33
N GLY A 47 16.23 2.70 -1.39
CA GLY A 47 15.69 3.53 -2.47
C GLY A 47 15.42 4.96 -2.04
N MET A 48 14.46 5.59 -2.71
CA MET A 48 14.08 6.97 -2.42
C MET A 48 13.55 7.10 -0.98
N TYR A 49 13.80 8.24 -0.35
CA TYR A 49 13.34 8.57 1.02
C TYR A 49 13.80 7.60 2.12
N GLY A 50 14.85 6.80 1.87
CA GLY A 50 15.39 5.84 2.84
C GLY A 50 14.55 4.57 3.02
N ILE A 51 13.57 4.34 2.14
CA ILE A 51 12.70 3.16 2.16
C ILE A 51 13.33 2.07 1.30
N LEU A 52 13.14 0.81 1.67
CA LEU A 52 13.53 -0.32 0.85
C LEU A 52 12.67 -0.39 -0.42
N GLU A 53 13.32 -0.42 -1.58
CA GLU A 53 12.71 -0.50 -2.89
C GLU A 53 13.33 -1.66 -3.69
N PRO A 54 12.57 -2.29 -4.60
CA PRO A 54 13.09 -3.30 -5.50
C PRO A 54 14.02 -2.65 -6.54
N ALA A 55 14.94 -3.43 -7.10
CA ALA A 55 15.83 -2.99 -8.18
C ALA A 55 15.05 -2.43 -9.39
N GLU A 56 15.66 -1.50 -10.13
CA GLU A 56 15.00 -0.88 -11.30
C GLU A 56 14.62 -1.91 -12.37
N HIS A 57 15.52 -2.87 -12.60
CA HIS A 57 15.34 -3.96 -13.55
C HIS A 57 14.50 -5.12 -12.99
N ALA A 58 13.96 -5.01 -11.77
CA ALA A 58 13.09 -6.04 -11.23
C ALA A 58 11.85 -6.22 -12.13
N PRO A 59 11.33 -7.45 -12.28
CA PRO A 59 10.16 -7.70 -13.11
C PRO A 59 8.99 -6.84 -12.67
N GLU A 60 8.36 -6.16 -13.62
CA GLU A 60 7.18 -5.35 -13.36
C GLU A 60 5.93 -6.22 -13.38
N LEU A 61 5.06 -6.01 -12.40
CA LEU A 61 3.72 -6.57 -12.39
C LEU A 61 2.73 -5.46 -12.78
N PRO A 62 2.04 -5.57 -13.93
CA PRO A 62 1.00 -4.62 -14.31
C PRO A 62 -0.05 -4.49 -13.21
N PHE A 63 -0.56 -3.27 -12.99
CA PHE A 63 -1.59 -3.04 -11.97
C PHE A 63 -2.88 -3.86 -12.19
N SER A 64 -3.15 -4.25 -13.44
CA SER A 64 -4.28 -5.12 -13.82
C SER A 64 -4.11 -6.58 -13.38
N GLN A 65 -2.91 -6.99 -12.99
CA GLN A 65 -2.61 -8.34 -12.47
C GLN A 65 -2.51 -8.38 -10.94
N ILE A 66 -2.81 -7.27 -10.27
CA ILE A 66 -2.82 -7.20 -8.80
C ILE A 66 -4.23 -7.54 -8.31
N ASP A 67 -4.36 -8.65 -7.59
CA ASP A 67 -5.65 -9.05 -7.01
C ASP A 67 -5.98 -8.25 -5.73
N LEU A 68 -4.96 -8.04 -4.88
CA LEU A 68 -5.08 -7.39 -3.58
C LEU A 68 -3.93 -6.40 -3.36
N ALA A 69 -4.26 -5.16 -2.97
CA ALA A 69 -3.30 -4.14 -2.61
C ALA A 69 -3.40 -3.77 -1.12
N VAL A 70 -2.29 -3.87 -0.40
CA VAL A 70 -2.18 -3.33 0.96
C VAL A 70 -1.61 -1.91 0.87
N VAL A 71 -2.48 -0.93 1.01
CA VAL A 71 -2.17 0.49 0.86
C VAL A 71 -1.76 1.08 2.22
N PRO A 72 -0.62 1.77 2.32
CA PRO A 72 -0.19 2.38 3.57
C PRO A 72 -1.03 3.62 3.90
N CYS A 73 -1.22 3.88 5.19
CA CYS A 73 -1.84 5.09 5.71
C CYS A 73 -1.18 5.54 7.01
N VAL A 74 -1.14 6.86 7.22
CA VAL A 74 -0.82 7.48 8.52
C VAL A 74 -2.04 7.48 9.43
N ALA A 75 -3.20 7.78 8.86
CA ALA A 75 -4.51 7.70 9.48
C ALA A 75 -5.55 7.38 8.41
N CYS A 76 -6.72 6.89 8.81
CA CYS A 76 -7.84 6.69 7.90
C CYS A 76 -9.16 7.01 8.60
N ASP A 77 -10.24 7.09 7.85
CA ASP A 77 -11.59 7.08 8.39
C ASP A 77 -12.37 5.82 7.98
N ARG A 78 -13.61 5.71 8.46
CA ARG A 78 -14.46 4.54 8.21
C ARG A 78 -14.99 4.44 6.78
N SER A 79 -14.89 5.51 5.99
CA SER A 79 -15.22 5.49 4.56
C SER A 79 -14.05 5.02 3.69
N GLY A 80 -12.91 4.69 4.30
CA GLY A 80 -11.73 4.22 3.58
C GLY A 80 -10.85 5.35 3.03
N MET A 81 -11.20 6.61 3.29
CA MET A 81 -10.30 7.72 3.00
C MET A 81 -9.09 7.66 3.93
N ARG A 82 -7.93 8.06 3.42
CA ARG A 82 -6.65 7.94 4.13
C ARG A 82 -5.81 9.20 4.05
N LEU A 83 -5.07 9.45 5.11
CA LEU A 83 -3.95 10.39 5.09
C LEU A 83 -2.68 9.62 4.74
N GLY A 84 -2.07 9.96 3.60
CA GLY A 84 -0.75 9.44 3.21
C GLY A 84 0.41 10.28 3.75
N ARG A 85 1.61 10.04 3.22
CA ARG A 85 2.81 10.86 3.48
C ARG A 85 3.02 11.99 2.44
N GLY A 86 2.04 12.21 1.56
CA GLY A 86 2.14 13.14 0.43
C GLY A 86 2.60 12.46 -0.87
N GLY A 87 2.72 13.25 -1.95
CA GLY A 87 3.16 12.79 -3.28
C GLY A 87 2.08 12.15 -4.16
N GLY A 88 0.95 11.71 -3.59
CA GLY A 88 -0.22 11.21 -4.34
C GLY A 88 0.05 9.92 -5.14
N TYR A 89 1.06 9.14 -4.75
CA TYR A 89 1.41 7.88 -5.44
C TYR A 89 0.26 6.88 -5.38
N TYR A 90 -0.30 6.66 -4.20
CA TYR A 90 -1.36 5.68 -4.00
C TYR A 90 -2.71 6.13 -4.56
N ASP A 91 -2.99 7.44 -4.62
CA ASP A 91 -4.22 7.95 -5.25
C ASP A 91 -4.21 7.72 -6.76
N ARG A 92 -3.06 7.90 -7.42
CA ARG A 92 -2.87 7.53 -8.82
C ARG A 92 -2.94 6.02 -9.04
N PHE A 93 -2.31 5.23 -8.16
CA PHE A 93 -2.40 3.77 -8.20
C PHE A 93 -3.85 3.29 -8.09
N LEU A 94 -4.60 3.75 -7.09
CA LEU A 94 -5.99 3.36 -6.88
C LEU A 94 -6.92 3.84 -7.99
N SER A 95 -6.60 4.96 -8.64
CA SER A 95 -7.37 5.41 -9.80
C SER A 95 -7.09 4.56 -11.06
N ALA A 96 -6.01 3.79 -11.11
CA ALA A 96 -5.56 3.04 -12.29
C ALA A 96 -5.63 1.51 -12.11
N SER A 97 -5.65 1.01 -10.87
CA SER A 97 -5.66 -0.42 -10.56
C SER A 97 -7.07 -0.90 -10.25
N PRO A 98 -7.50 -2.06 -10.79
CA PRO A 98 -8.74 -2.72 -10.39
C PRO A 98 -8.59 -3.54 -9.09
N ALA A 99 -7.41 -3.57 -8.47
CA ALA A 99 -7.14 -4.39 -7.30
C ALA A 99 -8.10 -4.09 -6.15
N TYR A 100 -8.50 -5.13 -5.42
CA TYR A 100 -9.16 -4.92 -4.14
C TYR A 100 -8.14 -4.29 -3.18
N SER A 101 -8.47 -3.14 -2.59
CA SER A 101 -7.53 -2.35 -1.80
C SER A 101 -7.92 -2.35 -0.32
N VAL A 102 -6.93 -2.55 0.54
CA VAL A 102 -7.11 -2.51 1.99
C VAL A 102 -6.04 -1.65 2.64
N SER A 103 -6.40 -0.91 3.68
CA SER A 103 -5.42 -0.22 4.54
C SER A 103 -5.30 -0.94 5.88
N LEU A 104 -4.07 -1.21 6.31
CA LEU A 104 -3.80 -1.61 7.70
C LEU A 104 -3.62 -0.33 8.53
N CYS A 105 -4.44 -0.16 9.56
CA CYS A 105 -4.39 1.00 10.43
C CYS A 105 -4.55 0.58 11.90
N TYR A 106 -3.82 1.20 12.82
CA TYR A 106 -4.13 1.03 14.23
C TYR A 106 -5.48 1.67 14.54
N HIS A 107 -6.32 1.02 15.35
CA HIS A 107 -7.64 1.57 15.68
C HIS A 107 -7.57 3.00 16.26
N ALA A 108 -6.51 3.33 17.01
CA ALA A 108 -6.28 4.66 17.55
C ALA A 108 -6.07 5.76 16.50
N LEU A 109 -5.75 5.38 15.25
CA LEU A 109 -5.53 6.27 14.11
C LEU A 109 -6.69 6.23 13.11
N VAL A 110 -7.80 5.56 13.47
CA VAL A 110 -9.07 5.65 12.75
C VAL A 110 -9.83 6.86 13.28
N LEU A 111 -9.88 7.91 12.47
CA LEU A 111 -10.51 9.19 12.82
C LEU A 111 -11.98 9.22 12.36
N PRO A 112 -12.79 10.14 12.90
CA PRO A 112 -14.15 10.37 12.39
C PRO A 112 -14.16 10.78 10.92
N ALA A 113 -13.17 11.58 10.51
CA ALA A 113 -12.91 11.97 9.12
C ALA A 113 -11.43 12.35 8.99
N VAL A 114 -10.85 12.12 7.82
CA VAL A 114 -9.55 12.67 7.43
C VAL A 114 -9.75 13.83 6.43
N PRO A 115 -8.84 14.81 6.35
CA PRO A 115 -8.88 15.80 5.28
C PRO A 115 -8.73 15.09 3.93
N CYS A 116 -9.55 15.49 2.95
CA CYS A 116 -9.55 14.91 1.61
C CYS A 116 -9.77 15.97 0.54
N GLU A 117 -9.19 15.74 -0.62
CA GLU A 117 -9.39 16.51 -1.85
C GLU A 117 -10.05 15.66 -2.94
N THR A 118 -10.46 16.29 -4.04
CA THR A 118 -11.26 15.66 -5.11
C THR A 118 -10.55 14.52 -5.85
N TYR A 119 -9.23 14.48 -5.78
CA TYR A 119 -8.39 13.47 -6.41
C TYR A 119 -7.99 12.33 -5.46
N ASP A 120 -8.29 12.45 -4.17
CA ASP A 120 -8.02 11.39 -3.21
C ASP A 120 -8.96 10.20 -3.43
N ARG A 121 -8.43 9.00 -3.29
CA ARG A 121 -9.17 7.75 -3.53
C ARG A 121 -9.33 6.96 -2.24
N ALA A 122 -10.53 6.51 -1.92
CA ALA A 122 -10.75 5.58 -0.81
C ALA A 122 -10.17 4.19 -1.12
N VAL A 123 -9.79 3.46 -0.07
CA VAL A 123 -9.60 2.00 -0.16
C VAL A 123 -10.92 1.26 0.03
N ASN A 124 -11.00 -0.02 -0.38
CA ASN A 124 -12.21 -0.82 -0.23
C ASN A 124 -12.46 -1.31 1.20
N ALA A 125 -11.42 -1.46 2.03
CA ALA A 125 -11.58 -1.80 3.43
C ALA A 125 -10.45 -1.26 4.32
N VAL A 126 -10.80 -1.04 5.59
CA VAL A 126 -9.84 -0.71 6.66
C VAL A 126 -9.77 -1.88 7.64
N ILE A 127 -8.56 -2.34 7.90
CA ILE A 127 -8.28 -3.44 8.83
C ILE A 127 -7.53 -2.88 10.03
N THR A 128 -8.05 -3.16 11.22
CA THR A 128 -7.45 -2.80 12.51
C THR A 128 -7.31 -4.02 13.39
N GLU A 129 -6.62 -3.88 14.52
CA GLU A 129 -6.57 -4.92 15.56
C GLU A 129 -7.93 -5.21 16.21
N ARG A 130 -8.97 -4.41 15.92
CA ARG A 130 -10.35 -4.60 16.40
C ARG A 130 -11.29 -5.23 15.38
N GLY A 131 -10.84 -5.42 14.14
CA GLY A 131 -11.64 -6.00 13.07
C GLY A 131 -11.56 -5.24 11.74
N ILE A 132 -12.49 -5.55 10.86
CA ILE A 132 -12.53 -5.09 9.46
C ILE A 132 -13.74 -4.19 9.27
N THR A 133 -13.53 -3.04 8.64
CA THR A 133 -14.60 -2.15 8.17
C THR A 133 -14.56 -2.11 6.65
N LEU A 134 -15.68 -2.45 6.00
CA LEU A 134 -15.83 -2.29 4.56
C LEU A 134 -16.17 -0.83 4.28
N ALA A 135 -15.41 -0.20 3.38
CA ALA A 135 -15.74 1.11 2.85
C ALA A 135 -16.93 0.96 1.88
N LEU A 136 -17.99 1.72 2.12
CA LEU A 136 -19.20 1.75 1.29
C LEU A 136 -19.11 2.83 0.23
#